data_AF-A0A656QH09-F1
#
_entry.id   AF-A0A656QH09-F1
#
_cell.length_a   1.000
_cell.length_b   1.000
_cell.length_c   1.000
_cell.angle_alpha   90.00
_cell.angle_beta   90.00
_cell.angle_gamma   90.00
#
_symmetry.space_group_name_H-M   'P 1'
#
loop_
_entity.id
_entity.type
_entity.pdbx_description
1 polymer ?
#
loop_
_entity_poly.entity_id
_entity_poly.type
_entity_poly.pdbx_seq_one_letter_code
_entity_poly.pdbx_strand_id
1 'polypeptide(L)'
;MFLPIDIESVNRQEQLEEGEYHASCRTYASEDGACTMLHFEYKRVGDELPGACEIVFVEPDGRVRACDFLRMPDRSWRDSFGARADSLLTLLPHDAAGYRLLSVSELGVQHVGNAT
;
A
#
# COMPACT_ATOMS: atom_id res chain seq x y z
N MET A 1 23.17 -21.34 -4.92
CA MET A 1 23.03 -20.41 -6.05
C MET A 1 21.59 -19.92 -6.01
N PHE A 2 21.37 -18.72 -5.48
CA PHE A 2 20.05 -18.08 -5.56
C PHE A 2 19.92 -17.53 -6.98
N LEU A 3 18.88 -17.95 -7.69
CA LEU A 3 18.49 -17.29 -8.93
C LEU A 3 18.18 -15.83 -8.57
N PRO A 4 18.63 -14.82 -9.35
CA PRO A 4 18.11 -13.48 -9.22
C PRO A 4 16.64 -13.54 -9.65
N ILE A 5 15.75 -13.72 -8.68
CA ILE A 5 14.32 -13.57 -8.91
C ILE A 5 14.06 -12.08 -8.70
N ASP A 6 13.90 -11.35 -9.80
CA ASP A 6 13.31 -10.01 -9.71
C ASP A 6 11.83 -10.23 -9.36
N ILE A 7 11.52 -10.12 -8.06
CA ILE A 7 10.15 -10.16 -7.57
C ILE A 7 9.56 -8.78 -7.87
N GLU A 8 9.00 -8.64 -9.07
CA GLU A 8 8.19 -7.50 -9.47
C GLU A 8 6.74 -7.70 -9.03
N SER A 9 6.08 -6.62 -8.63
CA SER A 9 4.66 -6.68 -8.31
C SER A 9 3.82 -7.09 -9.51
N VAL A 10 2.78 -7.91 -9.30
CA VAL A 10 1.77 -8.19 -10.32
C VAL A 10 0.78 -7.04 -10.51
N ASN A 11 0.77 -6.07 -9.58
CA ASN A 11 0.00 -4.85 -9.69
C ASN A 11 0.78 -3.85 -10.54
N ARG A 12 0.06 -3.18 -11.45
CA ARG A 12 0.65 -2.18 -12.33
C ARG A 12 -0.21 -0.93 -12.37
N GLN A 13 0.44 0.22 -12.54
CA GLN A 13 -0.24 1.52 -12.59
C GLN A 13 -1.30 1.57 -13.70
N GLU A 14 -1.11 0.88 -14.82
CA GLU A 14 -2.08 0.86 -15.94
C GLU A 14 -3.39 0.13 -15.60
N GLN A 15 -3.46 -0.54 -14.45
CA GLN A 15 -4.68 -1.16 -13.95
C GLN A 15 -5.56 -0.18 -13.15
N LEU A 16 -5.03 0.99 -12.82
CA LEU A 16 -5.79 2.09 -12.21
C LEU A 16 -6.54 2.87 -13.27
N GLU A 17 -7.74 3.34 -12.92
CA GLU A 17 -8.47 4.24 -13.81
C GLU A 17 -7.72 5.58 -13.94
N GLU A 18 -7.68 6.14 -15.14
CA GLU A 18 -7.01 7.42 -15.40
C GLU A 18 -7.64 8.56 -14.59
N GLY A 19 -6.84 9.48 -14.10
CA GLY A 19 -7.33 10.67 -13.40
C GLY A 19 -6.43 11.17 -12.30
N GLU A 20 -6.97 12.13 -11.56
CA GLU A 20 -6.35 12.71 -10.37
C GLU A 20 -6.56 11.81 -9.15
N TYR A 21 -5.50 11.56 -8.39
CA TYR A 21 -5.51 10.79 -7.15
C TYR A 21 -4.98 11.64 -6.00
N HIS A 22 -5.71 11.66 -4.88
CA HIS A 22 -5.22 12.19 -3.63
C HIS A 22 -4.48 11.09 -2.88
N ALA A 23 -3.25 11.40 -2.50
CA ALA A 23 -2.39 10.50 -1.75
C ALA A 23 -2.28 10.94 -0.30
N SER A 24 -2.47 10.00 0.63
CA SER A 24 -2.25 10.21 2.06
C SER A 24 -1.34 9.12 2.61
N CYS A 25 -0.59 9.44 3.66
CA CYS A 25 0.24 8.49 4.39
C CYS A 25 -0.13 8.49 5.86
N ARG A 26 -0.37 7.29 6.39
CA ARG A 26 -0.50 7.04 7.83
C ARG A 26 0.77 6.38 8.33
N THR A 27 1.40 7.01 9.32
CA THR A 27 2.61 6.51 9.96
C THR A 27 2.25 5.83 11.26
N TYR A 28 2.72 4.61 11.46
CA TYR A 28 2.52 3.81 12.66
C TYR A 28 3.86 3.36 13.23
N ALA A 29 3.88 3.08 14.52
CA ALA A 29 5.01 2.43 15.19
C ALA A 29 4.58 1.17 15.92
N SER A 30 5.49 0.20 16.05
CA SER A 30 5.31 -0.95 16.94
C SER A 30 5.21 -0.51 18.41
N GLU A 31 4.71 -1.39 19.28
CA GLU A 31 4.52 -1.05 20.70
C GLU A 31 5.80 -0.65 21.43
N ASP A 32 6.94 -1.23 21.05
CA ASP A 32 8.27 -0.91 21.55
C ASP A 32 8.94 0.28 20.83
N GLY A 33 8.29 0.82 19.79
CA GLY A 33 8.78 1.91 18.96
C GLY A 33 9.96 1.54 18.05
N ALA A 34 10.33 0.27 17.97
CA ALA A 34 11.51 -0.17 17.22
C ALA A 34 11.25 -0.29 15.70
N CYS A 35 10.01 -0.56 15.32
CA CYS A 35 9.60 -0.71 13.92
C CYS A 35 8.64 0.42 13.52
N THR A 36 8.74 0.85 12.26
CA THR A 36 7.80 1.82 11.66
C THR A 36 7.05 1.16 10.51
N MET A 37 5.74 1.43 10.41
CA MET A 37 4.93 1.05 9.26
C MET A 37 4.35 2.32 8.64
N LEU A 38 4.54 2.48 7.33
CA LEU A 38 3.94 3.55 6.54
C LEU A 38 2.85 2.93 5.68
N HIS A 39 1.64 3.48 5.72
CA HIS A 39 0.52 3.06 4.90
C HIS A 39 0.09 4.22 4.00
N PHE A 40 0.41 4.09 2.71
CA PHE A 40 0.04 5.03 1.67
C PHE A 40 -1.29 4.61 1.06
N GLU A 41 -2.26 5.53 0.99
CA GLU A 41 -3.53 5.31 0.29
C GLU A 41 -3.65 6.27 -0.88
N TYR A 42 -4.06 5.73 -2.03
CA TYR A 42 -4.32 6.48 -3.26
C TYR A 42 -5.80 6.38 -3.59
N LYS A 43 -6.48 7.52 -3.57
CA LYS A 43 -7.91 7.62 -3.87
C LYS A 43 -8.14 8.55 -5.04
N ARG A 44 -8.77 8.05 -6.10
CA ARG A 44 -9.13 8.88 -7.25
C ARG A 44 -10.16 9.93 -6.84
N VAL A 45 -10.07 11.14 -7.40
CA VAL A 45 -11.07 12.18 -7.20
C VAL A 45 -12.42 11.68 -7.70
N GLY A 46 -13.44 11.78 -6.84
CA GLY A 46 -14.78 11.27 -7.10
C GLY A 46 -15.06 9.89 -6.51
N ASP A 47 -14.04 9.11 -6.18
CA ASP A 47 -14.21 7.81 -5.54
C ASP A 47 -14.47 7.94 -4.04
N GLU A 48 -15.31 7.06 -3.51
CA GLU A 48 -15.60 6.99 -2.08
C GLU A 48 -14.43 6.38 -1.29
N LEU A 49 -13.72 5.43 -1.89
CA LEU A 49 -12.74 4.57 -1.23
C LEU A 49 -11.43 4.50 -2.02
N PRO A 50 -10.29 4.26 -1.36
CA PRO A 50 -9.01 4.08 -2.04
C PRO A 50 -9.05 2.93 -3.06
N GLY A 51 -8.38 3.16 -4.21
CA GLY A 51 -8.24 2.17 -5.28
C GLY A 51 -6.91 1.41 -5.22
N ALA A 52 -5.89 1.99 -4.59
CA ALA A 52 -4.61 1.36 -4.33
C ALA A 52 -4.04 1.80 -2.97
N CYS A 53 -3.19 0.96 -2.40
CA CYS A 53 -2.36 1.33 -1.27
C CYS A 53 -0.98 0.66 -1.34
N GLU A 54 -0.01 1.26 -0.66
CA GLU A 54 1.31 0.70 -0.45
C GLU A 54 1.58 0.67 1.05
N ILE A 55 2.21 -0.41 1.52
CA ILE A 55 2.63 -0.54 2.91
C ILE A 55 4.13 -0.81 2.94
N VAL A 56 4.83 0.03 3.70
CA VAL A 56 6.26 -0.03 3.90
C VAL A 56 6.55 -0.31 5.37
N PHE A 57 7.24 -1.40 5.66
CA PHE A 57 7.75 -1.75 6.97
C PHE A 57 9.24 -1.41 7.04
N VAL A 58 9.62 -0.65 8.06
CA VAL A 58 11.01 -0.36 8.42
C VAL A 58 11.32 -1.09 9.72
N GLU A 59 12.22 -2.06 9.63
CA GLU A 59 12.66 -2.90 10.74
C GLU A 59 13.76 -2.20 11.57
N PRO A 60 14.03 -2.65 12.82
CA PRO A 60 15.00 -2.00 13.70
C PRO A 60 16.45 -2.08 13.19
N ASP A 61 16.75 -3.07 12.34
CA ASP A 61 18.04 -3.25 11.67
C ASP A 61 18.18 -2.41 10.38
N GLY A 62 17.17 -1.60 10.06
CA GLY A 62 17.11 -0.77 8.86
C GLY A 62 16.65 -1.51 7.61
N ARG A 63 16.30 -2.80 7.70
CA ARG A 63 15.71 -3.54 6.58
C ARG A 63 14.33 -2.96 6.24
N VAL A 64 14.06 -2.83 4.96
CA VAL A 64 12.78 -2.34 4.44
C VAL A 64 12.06 -3.45 3.70
N ARG A 65 10.77 -3.63 3.98
CA ARG A 65 9.86 -4.49 3.22
C ARG A 65 8.72 -3.63 2.70
N ALA A 66 8.36 -3.79 1.43
CA ALA A 66 7.23 -3.08 0.84
C ALA A 66 6.29 -4.07 0.16
N CYS A 67 4.99 -3.79 0.25
CA CYS A 67 3.95 -4.47 -0.50
C CYS A 67 2.92 -3.45 -0.98
N ASP A 68 2.51 -3.61 -2.23
CA ASP A 68 1.40 -2.87 -2.81
C ASP A 68 0.14 -3.72 -2.82
N PHE A 69 -0.99 -3.03 -2.89
CA PHE A 69 -2.30 -3.65 -3.00
C PHE A 69 -3.16 -2.85 -3.97
N LEU A 70 -3.86 -3.59 -4.82
CA LEU A 70 -4.81 -3.02 -5.76
C LEU A 70 -6.21 -3.51 -5.41
N ARG A 71 -7.16 -2.59 -5.39
CA ARG A 71 -8.57 -2.94 -5.26
C ARG A 71 -9.14 -3.36 -6.60
N MET A 72 -9.71 -4.54 -6.62
CA MET A 72 -10.26 -5.16 -7.83
C MET A 72 -11.70 -4.69 -8.08
N PRO A 73 -12.24 -4.85 -9.30
CA PRO A 73 -13.61 -4.44 -9.62
C PRO A 73 -14.70 -5.10 -8.76
N ASP A 74 -14.46 -6.31 -8.26
CA ASP A 74 -15.35 -7.00 -7.31
C ASP A 74 -15.16 -6.55 -5.84
N ARG A 75 -14.39 -5.47 -5.63
CA ARG A 75 -14.05 -4.84 -4.35
C ARG A 75 -13.10 -5.60 -3.44
N SER A 76 -12.66 -6.80 -3.83
CA SER A 76 -11.56 -7.50 -3.16
C SER A 76 -10.24 -6.77 -3.34
N TRP A 77 -9.26 -7.07 -2.50
CA TRP A 77 -7.88 -6.61 -2.61
C TRP A 77 -7.01 -7.68 -3.23
N ARG A 78 -5.98 -7.27 -3.97
CA ARG A 78 -4.91 -8.15 -4.47
C ARG A 78 -3.56 -7.63 -4.03
N ASP A 79 -2.72 -8.49 -3.45
CA ASP A 79 -1.34 -8.13 -3.06
C ASP A 79 -0.36 -8.17 -4.25
N SER A 80 0.89 -7.79 -3.99
CA SER A 80 1.98 -7.79 -4.99
C SER A 80 2.29 -9.15 -5.61
N PHE A 81 1.86 -10.25 -4.98
CA PHE A 81 2.08 -11.62 -5.45
C PHE A 81 0.84 -12.23 -6.11
N GLY A 82 -0.28 -11.51 -6.13
CA GLY A 82 -1.53 -11.93 -6.74
C GLY A 82 -2.51 -12.64 -5.82
N ALA A 83 -2.22 -12.77 -4.53
CA ALA A 83 -3.19 -13.30 -3.57
C ALA A 83 -4.35 -12.31 -3.40
N ARG A 84 -5.57 -12.83 -3.29
CA ARG A 84 -6.80 -12.02 -3.22
C ARG A 84 -7.56 -12.28 -1.93
N ALA A 85 -8.14 -11.23 -1.35
CA ALA A 85 -9.04 -11.32 -0.20
C ALA A 85 -10.04 -10.18 -0.17
N ASP A 86 -11.18 -10.38 0.50
CA ASP A 86 -12.23 -9.35 0.61
C ASP A 86 -11.83 -8.16 1.49
N SER A 87 -10.78 -8.31 2.30
CA SER A 87 -10.27 -7.30 3.20
C SER A 87 -8.76 -7.19 3.09
N LEU A 88 -8.26 -5.95 3.09
CA LEU A 88 -6.83 -5.66 3.14
C LEU A 88 -6.18 -6.33 4.35
N LEU A 89 -6.85 -6.32 5.51
CA LEU A 89 -6.37 -6.91 6.75
C LEU A 89 -6.02 -8.41 6.61
N THR A 90 -6.70 -9.13 5.72
CA THR A 90 -6.43 -10.56 5.47
C THR A 90 -5.15 -10.79 4.68
N LEU A 91 -4.71 -9.79 3.89
CA LEU A 91 -3.46 -9.84 3.12
C LEU A 91 -2.29 -9.26 3.90
N LEU A 92 -2.54 -8.50 4.97
CA LEU A 92 -1.47 -7.94 5.78
C LEU A 92 -0.73 -9.03 6.56
N PRO A 93 0.59 -8.88 6.71
CA PRO A 93 1.37 -9.63 7.68
C PRO A 93 0.73 -9.59 9.08
N HIS A 94 0.69 -10.72 9.79
CA HIS A 94 0.05 -10.83 11.11
C HIS A 94 0.64 -9.87 12.17
N ASP A 95 1.90 -9.50 12.03
CA ASP A 95 2.62 -8.55 12.89
C ASP A 95 2.12 -7.10 12.73
N ALA A 96 1.39 -6.77 11.66
CA ALA A 96 0.82 -5.43 11.46
C ALA A 96 -0.25 -5.05 12.51
N ALA A 97 -0.88 -6.02 13.18
CA ALA A 97 -1.94 -5.78 14.16
C ALA A 97 -1.48 -5.06 15.44
N GLY A 98 -0.17 -5.06 15.74
CA GLY A 98 0.40 -4.43 16.94
C GLY A 98 0.80 -2.96 16.77
N TYR A 99 0.63 -2.39 15.58
CA TYR A 99 1.11 -1.05 15.27
C TYR A 99 0.11 0.03 15.71
N ARG A 100 0.63 1.11 16.30
CA ARG A 100 -0.16 2.26 16.75
C ARG A 100 0.06 3.46 15.84
N LEU A 101 -1.02 4.11 15.45
CA LEU A 101 -0.99 5.29 14.59
C LEU A 101 -0.31 6.45 15.32
N LEU A 102 0.68 7.06 14.67
CA LEU A 102 1.40 8.23 15.17
C LEU A 102 0.96 9.50 14.44
N SER A 103 0.81 9.45 13.12
CA SER A 103 0.48 10.63 12.33
C SER A 103 -0.23 10.26 11.02
N VAL A 104 -0.90 11.27 10.45
CA VAL A 104 -1.47 11.24 9.11
C VAL A 104 -0.94 12.45 8.36
N SER A 105 -0.56 12.27 7.10
CA SER A 105 -0.02 13.33 6.24
C SER A 105 -0.62 13.24 4.85
N GLU A 106 -1.12 14.36 4.36
CA GLU A 106 -1.51 14.50 2.95
C GLU A 106 -0.24 14.70 2.12
N LEU A 107 -0.06 13.88 1.09
CA LEU A 107 1.12 13.90 0.22
C LEU A 107 0.90 14.69 -1.08
N GLY A 108 -0.32 15.19 -1.26
CA GLY A 108 -0.73 15.93 -2.43
C GLY A 108 -1.33 15.04 -3.52
N VAL A 109 -1.24 15.54 -4.74
CA VAL A 109 -1.95 15.01 -5.91
C VAL A 109 -1.02 14.20 -6.79
N GLN A 110 -1.47 13.02 -7.20
CA GLN A 110 -0.83 12.15 -8.18
C GLN A 110 -1.72 12.02 -9.42
N HIS A 111 -1.13 11.86 -10.59
CA HIS A 111 -1.87 11.70 -11.84
C HIS A 111 -1.57 10.34 -12.45
N VAL A 112 -2.62 9.62 -12.83
CA VAL A 112 -2.54 8.37 -13.58
C VAL A 112 -3.00 8.63 -15.02
N GLY A 113 -2.16 8.26 -15.99
CA GLY A 113 -2.39 8.54 -17.40
C GLY A 113 -2.09 10.00 -17.77
N ASN A 114 -2.71 10.49 -18.84
CA ASN A 114 -2.53 11.86 -19.34
C ASN A 114 -3.42 12.89 -18.60
N ALA A 115 -3.75 12.64 -17.33
CA ALA A 115 -4.53 13.58 -16.53
C ALA A 115 -3.64 14.81 -16.22
N THR A 116 -3.98 15.96 -16.81
CA THR A 116 -3.39 17.28 -16.57
C THR A 116 -4.45 18.24 -16.06
#